data_AF-A0A4P5Z080-F1
#
_entry.id   AF-A0A4P5Z080-F1
#
_cell.length_a   1.000
_cell.length_b   1.000
_cell.length_c   1.000
_cell.angle_alpha   90.00
_cell.angle_beta   90.00
_cell.angle_gamma   90.00
#
_symmetry.space_group_name_H-M   'P 1'
#
loop_
_entity.id
_entity.type
_entity.pdbx_description
1 polymer ?
#
loop_
_entity_poly.entity_id
_entity_poly.type
_entity_poly.pdbx_seq_one_letter_code
_entity_poly.pdbx_strand_id
1 'polypeptide(L)'
;MVDLTGPDFNPPDCPAWAKETLPAWLAPHVGRNGLPVQWRPRGMLGASVRGIDRYQANQFVYFRAETAAYLDKEYTPLTVKYQTGTLPSYEKLAAQFTTGVKTDTAKAVALLLAMPKFFRHPVMPPLGAPARPDRNLEDEPLLASGTGWCNEQARVFIRLCQVTGIPARMVHLFGQNHTVAEFFAAGRWALADTSNFFVVPDLAAGTNSAELRLLSAAQCHDRGPGQRAYAEARQRRGKEMLAMSDAELGFKTPAQVAKWRAAEAKLSVDELAQRDIGFGVINCPLPR
;
A
#
# COMPACT_ATOMS: atom_id res chain seq x y z
N MET A 1 -20.97 -7.33 17.89
CA MET A 1 -19.75 -6.63 17.43
C MET A 1 -18.57 -7.29 18.13
N VAL A 2 -17.46 -7.52 17.46
CA VAL A 2 -16.25 -8.05 18.07
C VAL A 2 -15.54 -6.92 18.82
N ASP A 3 -15.12 -7.18 20.04
CA ASP A 3 -14.24 -6.28 20.79
C ASP A 3 -12.82 -6.33 20.19
N LEU A 4 -12.39 -5.20 19.61
CA LEU A 4 -11.08 -5.06 18.98
C LEU A 4 -10.00 -4.54 19.94
N THR A 5 -10.32 -4.39 21.23
CA THR A 5 -9.36 -3.91 22.25
C THR A 5 -8.48 -5.02 22.81
N GLY A 6 -8.88 -6.28 22.63
CA GLY A 6 -8.13 -7.44 23.08
C GLY A 6 -6.78 -7.62 22.37
N PRO A 7 -5.83 -8.36 22.96
CA PRO A 7 -4.44 -8.47 22.49
C PRO A 7 -4.29 -9.11 21.11
N ASP A 8 -5.29 -9.85 20.62
CA ASP A 8 -5.28 -10.41 19.26
C ASP A 8 -5.47 -9.34 18.17
N PHE A 9 -6.20 -8.27 18.47
CA PHE A 9 -6.53 -7.18 17.54
C PHE A 9 -5.76 -5.88 17.84
N ASN A 10 -5.37 -5.70 19.11
CA ASN A 10 -4.61 -4.57 19.62
C ASN A 10 -3.37 -5.10 20.37
N PRO A 11 -2.37 -5.60 19.64
CA PRO A 11 -1.27 -6.32 20.26
C PRO A 11 -0.43 -5.40 21.18
N PRO A 12 0.05 -5.93 22.31
CA PRO A 12 0.81 -5.16 23.29
C PRO A 12 2.19 -4.73 22.76
N ASP A 13 2.73 -5.42 21.75
CA ASP A 13 3.99 -5.08 21.08
C ASP A 13 3.81 -4.09 19.92
N CYS A 14 2.60 -3.56 19.68
CA CYS A 14 2.40 -2.39 18.83
C CYS A 14 2.69 -1.11 19.64
N PRO A 15 3.63 -0.25 19.20
CA PRO A 15 3.98 0.97 19.90
C PRO A 15 2.78 1.93 19.97
N ALA A 16 2.67 2.65 21.09
CA ALA A 16 1.53 3.53 21.36
C ALA A 16 1.35 4.61 20.28
N TRP A 17 2.45 5.12 19.70
CA TRP A 17 2.39 6.15 18.66
C TRP A 17 1.72 5.65 17.36
N ALA A 18 1.75 4.35 17.09
CA ALA A 18 1.13 3.76 15.89
C ALA A 18 -0.38 3.55 16.04
N LYS A 19 -0.90 3.65 17.27
CA LYS A 19 -2.32 3.41 17.57
C LYS A 19 -3.15 4.65 17.33
N GLU A 20 -4.26 4.50 16.62
CA GLU A 20 -5.19 5.58 16.32
C GLU A 20 -6.29 5.69 17.38
N THR A 21 -6.74 6.92 17.59
CA THR A 21 -7.99 7.19 18.31
C THR A 21 -9.05 7.53 17.26
N LEU A 22 -10.09 6.70 17.19
CA LEU A 22 -11.17 6.85 16.23
C LEU A 22 -12.43 7.40 16.93
N PRO A 23 -13.22 8.25 16.26
CA PRO A 23 -14.56 8.59 16.72
C PRO A 23 -15.41 7.36 17.02
N ALA A 24 -16.18 7.39 18.12
CA ALA A 24 -16.97 6.25 18.57
C ALA A 24 -17.94 5.71 17.50
N TRP A 25 -18.48 6.59 16.64
CA TRP A 25 -19.40 6.20 15.57
C TRP A 25 -18.75 5.28 14.52
N LEU A 26 -17.42 5.26 14.40
CA LEU A 26 -16.70 4.36 13.49
C LEU A 26 -16.61 2.93 14.00
N ALA A 27 -16.89 2.64 15.27
CA ALA A 27 -16.72 1.29 15.83
C ALA A 27 -17.35 0.14 15.00
N PRO A 28 -18.57 0.30 14.41
CA PRO A 28 -19.17 -0.72 13.52
C PRO A 28 -18.45 -0.87 12.16
N HIS A 29 -17.52 0.04 11.84
CA HIS A 29 -16.83 0.13 10.57
C HIS A 29 -15.35 -0.23 10.64
N VAL A 30 -14.82 -0.50 11.84
CA VAL A 30 -13.40 -0.81 12.07
C VAL A 30 -13.13 -2.30 11.97
N GLY A 31 -12.02 -2.65 11.33
CA GLY A 31 -11.48 -4.00 11.26
C GLY A 31 -12.50 -5.02 10.76
N ARG A 32 -12.57 -6.15 11.48
CA ARG A 32 -13.53 -7.22 11.18
C ARG A 32 -15.00 -6.80 11.34
N ASN A 33 -15.31 -5.83 12.21
CA ASN A 33 -16.68 -5.32 12.35
C ASN A 33 -17.12 -4.60 11.06
N GLY A 34 -16.16 -3.94 10.41
CA GLY A 34 -16.38 -3.23 9.17
C GLY A 34 -16.60 -4.09 7.94
N LEU A 35 -16.09 -5.33 7.96
CA LEU A 35 -16.06 -6.19 6.78
C LEU A 35 -17.43 -6.77 6.41
N PRO A 36 -17.77 -6.83 5.11
CA PRO A 36 -18.81 -7.72 4.59
C PRO A 36 -18.57 -9.20 4.94
N VAL A 37 -19.65 -9.98 5.05
CA VAL A 37 -19.61 -11.37 5.52
C VAL A 37 -18.67 -12.23 4.69
N GLN A 38 -18.65 -12.05 3.37
CA GLN A 38 -17.80 -12.83 2.44
C GLN A 38 -16.30 -12.62 2.66
N TRP A 39 -15.89 -11.52 3.30
CA TRP A 39 -14.48 -11.22 3.58
C TRP A 39 -14.12 -11.33 5.06
N ARG A 40 -15.08 -11.64 5.95
CA ARG A 40 -14.78 -11.84 7.36
C ARG A 40 -14.05 -13.18 7.55
N PRO A 41 -12.79 -13.20 8.00
CA PRO A 41 -12.13 -14.45 8.36
C PRO A 41 -12.82 -15.07 9.58
N ARG A 42 -12.60 -16.37 9.81
CA ARG A 42 -13.05 -17.00 11.07
C ARG A 42 -12.28 -16.49 12.30
N GLY A 43 -11.00 -16.14 12.14
CA GLY A 43 -10.11 -15.61 13.19
C GLY A 43 -9.78 -14.12 13.06
N MET A 44 -8.59 -13.74 13.54
CA MET A 44 -8.02 -12.40 13.34
C MET A 44 -7.52 -12.20 11.90
N LEU A 45 -7.54 -10.96 11.42
CA LEU A 45 -6.85 -10.60 10.18
C LEU A 45 -5.34 -10.54 10.46
N GLY A 46 -4.52 -10.88 9.47
CA GLY A 46 -3.06 -10.82 9.64
C GLY A 46 -2.52 -11.76 10.73
N ALA A 47 -3.09 -12.97 10.88
CA ALA A 47 -2.61 -13.94 11.87
C ALA A 47 -1.12 -14.31 11.73
N SER A 48 -0.54 -14.10 10.55
CA SER A 48 0.88 -14.34 10.23
C SER A 48 1.80 -13.14 10.51
N VAL A 49 1.28 -11.98 10.90
CA VAL A 49 2.07 -10.78 11.25
C VAL A 49 1.93 -10.46 12.74
N ARG A 50 2.70 -9.51 13.28
CA ARG A 50 2.70 -9.11 14.70
C ARG A 50 2.86 -7.59 14.88
N GLY A 51 2.71 -7.09 16.10
CA GLY A 51 2.85 -5.68 16.48
C GLY A 51 2.18 -4.68 15.53
N ILE A 52 2.94 -3.72 14.98
CA ILE A 52 2.40 -2.65 14.11
C ILE A 52 1.58 -3.24 12.97
N ASP A 53 2.12 -4.25 12.29
CA ASP A 53 1.49 -4.83 11.10
C ASP A 53 0.20 -5.60 11.46
N ARG A 54 0.17 -6.27 12.62
CA ARG A 54 -1.04 -6.93 13.13
C ARG A 54 -2.09 -5.91 13.55
N TYR A 55 -1.68 -4.84 14.23
CA TYR A 55 -2.58 -3.75 14.58
C TYR A 55 -3.21 -3.15 13.32
N GLN A 56 -2.40 -2.82 12.31
CA GLN A 56 -2.87 -2.24 11.05
C GLN A 56 -3.86 -3.16 10.32
N ALA A 57 -3.54 -4.45 10.24
CA ALA A 57 -4.42 -5.45 9.64
C ALA A 57 -5.78 -5.60 10.33
N ASN A 58 -5.95 -5.13 11.58
CA ASN A 58 -7.18 -5.30 12.36
C ASN A 58 -7.90 -4.00 12.70
N GLN A 59 -7.32 -2.82 12.45
CA GLN A 59 -7.83 -1.53 12.92
C GLN A 59 -8.14 -0.53 11.79
N PHE A 60 -8.16 -0.99 10.54
CA PHE A 60 -8.58 -0.17 9.40
C PHE A 60 -10.05 0.22 9.48
N VAL A 61 -10.43 1.33 8.85
CA VAL A 61 -11.82 1.70 8.60
C VAL A 61 -12.23 1.19 7.22
N TYR A 62 -13.25 0.32 7.18
CA TYR A 62 -13.72 -0.26 5.92
C TYR A 62 -14.41 0.79 5.03
N PHE A 63 -14.05 0.84 3.75
CA PHE A 63 -14.61 1.81 2.80
C PHE A 63 -15.99 1.38 2.31
N ARG A 64 -16.98 2.26 2.52
CA ARG A 64 -18.38 2.11 2.09
C ARG A 64 -19.04 3.49 2.04
N ALA A 65 -20.30 3.56 1.62
CA ALA A 65 -21.03 4.83 1.51
C ALA A 65 -21.00 5.66 2.81
N GLU A 66 -21.16 5.01 3.96
CA GLU A 66 -21.24 5.64 5.28
C GLU A 66 -19.89 6.19 5.76
N THR A 67 -18.76 5.63 5.30
CA THR A 67 -17.41 6.04 5.71
C THR A 67 -16.67 6.84 4.65
N ALA A 68 -17.13 6.83 3.39
CA ALA A 68 -16.42 7.40 2.26
C ALA A 68 -16.08 8.88 2.45
N ALA A 69 -17.06 9.70 2.87
CA ALA A 69 -16.84 11.13 3.07
C ALA A 69 -15.81 11.41 4.17
N TYR A 70 -15.90 10.70 5.29
CA TYR A 70 -14.94 10.81 6.40
C TYR A 70 -13.54 10.37 5.97
N LEU A 71 -13.43 9.23 5.28
CA LEU A 71 -12.16 8.71 4.77
C LEU A 71 -11.49 9.67 3.79
N ASP A 72 -12.27 10.31 2.91
CA ASP A 72 -11.73 11.21 1.88
C ASP A 72 -11.27 12.55 2.45
N LYS A 73 -12.03 13.11 3.41
CA LYS A 73 -11.88 14.51 3.83
C LYS A 73 -11.27 14.72 5.22
N GLU A 74 -11.47 13.79 6.15
CA GLU A 74 -11.22 14.03 7.58
C GLU A 74 -10.23 13.03 8.18
N TYR A 75 -10.30 11.76 7.77
CA TYR A 75 -9.61 10.67 8.45
C TYR A 75 -8.08 10.78 8.39
N THR A 76 -7.54 11.08 7.20
CA THR A 76 -6.09 11.25 7.00
C THR A 76 -5.79 12.74 6.86
N PRO A 77 -5.01 13.34 7.79
CA PRO A 77 -4.65 14.74 7.69
C PRO A 77 -3.91 15.05 6.37
N LEU A 78 -4.34 16.09 5.66
CA LEU A 78 -3.70 16.56 4.42
C LEU A 78 -2.42 17.40 4.68
N THR A 79 -2.08 17.64 5.94
CA THR A 79 -0.84 18.27 6.35
C THR A 79 0.00 17.27 7.12
N VAL A 80 1.18 16.95 6.61
CA VAL A 80 2.13 16.07 7.29
C VAL A 80 2.86 16.85 8.37
N LYS A 81 2.72 16.42 9.62
CA LYS A 81 3.43 16.99 10.79
C LYS A 81 4.74 16.24 11.04
N TYR A 82 5.56 16.09 10.00
CA TYR A 82 6.86 15.43 10.10
C TYR A 82 7.92 16.35 10.70
N GLN A 83 8.77 15.79 11.55
CA GLN A 83 9.92 16.49 12.12
C GLN A 83 11.20 15.97 11.46
N THR A 84 11.92 16.87 10.78
CA THR A 84 13.20 16.55 10.14
C THR A 84 14.20 16.01 11.17
N GLY A 85 14.99 15.01 10.79
CA GLY A 85 15.98 14.31 11.61
C GLY A 85 15.43 13.08 12.34
N THR A 86 14.12 12.83 12.33
CA THR A 86 13.52 11.67 13.02
C THR A 86 13.60 10.36 12.22
N LEU A 87 13.78 10.45 10.89
CA LEU A 87 13.93 9.29 9.98
C LEU A 87 15.06 9.54 8.95
N PRO A 88 16.32 9.68 9.40
CA PRO A 88 17.43 10.14 8.56
C PRO A 88 17.70 9.25 7.33
N SER A 89 17.46 7.93 7.41
CA SER A 89 17.67 7.06 6.24
C SER A 89 16.59 7.29 5.18
N TYR A 90 15.36 7.53 5.62
CA TYR A 90 14.25 7.87 4.72
C TYR A 90 14.46 9.22 4.06
N GLU A 91 14.88 10.24 4.83
CA GLU A 91 15.19 11.57 4.30
C GLU A 91 16.26 11.52 3.23
N LYS A 92 17.35 10.78 3.48
CA LYS A 92 18.44 10.61 2.52
C LYS A 92 17.97 9.96 1.22
N LEU A 93 17.23 8.85 1.30
CA LEU A 93 16.69 8.17 0.12
C LEU A 93 15.68 9.05 -0.61
N ALA A 94 14.82 9.74 0.13
CA ALA A 94 13.84 10.62 -0.46
C ALA A 94 14.51 11.75 -1.25
N ALA A 95 15.50 12.43 -0.67
CA ALA A 95 16.28 13.44 -1.35
C ALA A 95 16.98 12.89 -2.61
N GLN A 96 17.57 11.70 -2.52
CA GLN A 96 18.25 11.05 -3.64
C GLN A 96 17.36 10.89 -4.88
N PHE A 97 16.08 10.55 -4.70
CA PHE A 97 15.16 10.27 -5.82
C PHE A 97 14.24 11.43 -6.19
N THR A 98 14.19 12.49 -5.38
CA THR A 98 13.26 13.62 -5.59
C THR A 98 13.94 14.96 -5.84
N THR A 99 15.28 15.02 -5.77
CA THR A 99 16.03 16.25 -6.08
C THR A 99 15.68 16.76 -7.49
N GLY A 100 15.23 18.02 -7.59
CA GLY A 100 14.82 18.65 -8.85
C GLY A 100 13.41 18.28 -9.34
N VAL A 101 12.71 17.38 -8.67
CA VAL A 101 11.33 16.99 -9.01
C VAL A 101 10.34 17.98 -8.42
N LYS A 102 9.54 18.61 -9.28
CA LYS A 102 8.76 19.82 -8.93
C LYS A 102 7.41 19.52 -8.26
N THR A 103 6.69 18.52 -8.74
CA THR A 103 5.32 18.20 -8.29
C THR A 103 5.33 17.03 -7.33
N ASP A 104 4.44 17.04 -6.34
CA ASP A 104 4.31 15.93 -5.39
C ASP A 104 3.89 14.62 -6.07
N THR A 105 3.07 14.68 -7.12
CA THR A 105 2.74 13.50 -7.94
C THR A 105 4.01 12.86 -8.51
N ALA A 106 4.85 13.65 -9.18
CA ALA A 106 6.10 13.15 -9.74
C ALA A 106 7.09 12.68 -8.66
N LYS A 107 7.16 13.33 -7.49
CA LYS A 107 8.00 12.88 -6.37
C LYS A 107 7.55 11.51 -5.87
N ALA A 108 6.26 11.35 -5.56
CA ALA A 108 5.70 10.08 -5.08
C ALA A 108 5.90 8.95 -6.10
N VAL A 109 5.67 9.22 -7.39
CA VAL A 109 5.93 8.23 -8.47
C VAL A 109 7.42 7.89 -8.57
N ALA A 110 8.31 8.88 -8.49
CA ALA A 110 9.76 8.63 -8.51
C ALA A 110 10.21 7.77 -7.32
N LEU A 111 9.69 8.03 -6.13
CA LEU A 111 9.95 7.22 -4.93
C LEU A 111 9.46 5.79 -5.10
N LEU A 112 8.23 5.60 -5.58
CA LEU A 112 7.63 4.28 -5.84
C LEU A 112 8.48 3.46 -6.82
N LEU A 113 8.83 4.05 -7.96
CA LEU A 113 9.61 3.38 -9.01
C LEU A 113 11.06 3.12 -8.59
N ALA A 114 11.58 3.88 -7.63
CA ALA A 114 12.91 3.67 -7.06
C ALA A 114 12.96 2.55 -6.01
N MET A 115 11.83 2.20 -5.38
CA MET A 115 11.79 1.20 -4.30
C MET A 115 12.54 -0.10 -4.62
N PRO A 116 12.39 -0.72 -5.81
CA PRO A 116 13.13 -1.93 -6.16
C PRO A 116 14.66 -1.83 -6.06
N LYS A 117 15.24 -0.63 -5.97
CA LYS A 117 16.68 -0.43 -5.80
C LYS A 117 17.15 -0.64 -4.36
N PHE A 118 16.26 -0.51 -3.36
CA PHE A 118 16.63 -0.53 -1.95
C PHE A 118 15.65 -1.30 -1.05
N PHE A 119 14.44 -1.62 -1.50
CA PHE A 119 13.44 -2.34 -0.74
C PHE A 119 12.57 -3.21 -1.66
N ARG A 120 12.54 -4.53 -1.41
CA ARG A 120 11.89 -5.50 -2.32
C ARG A 120 11.00 -6.50 -1.59
N HIS A 121 10.08 -7.12 -2.32
CA HIS A 121 9.24 -8.18 -1.76
C HIS A 121 10.00 -9.52 -1.72
N PRO A 122 9.84 -10.35 -0.67
CA PRO A 122 10.51 -11.65 -0.60
C PRO A 122 9.97 -12.69 -1.60
N VAL A 123 8.77 -12.48 -2.15
CA VAL A 123 8.10 -13.43 -3.06
C VAL A 123 7.45 -12.81 -4.30
N MET A 124 7.56 -11.50 -4.50
CA MET A 124 7.07 -10.81 -5.70
C MET A 124 8.25 -10.12 -6.41
N PRO A 125 8.51 -10.42 -7.69
CA PRO A 125 9.68 -9.89 -8.35
C PRO A 125 9.59 -8.37 -8.59
N PRO A 126 10.73 -7.66 -8.68
CA PRO A 126 12.08 -8.15 -8.41
C PRO A 126 12.27 -8.55 -6.94
N LEU A 127 12.81 -9.75 -6.70
CA LEU A 127 12.82 -10.37 -5.38
C LEU A 127 13.86 -9.75 -4.44
N GLY A 128 13.46 -9.59 -3.18
CA GLY A 128 14.31 -9.26 -2.05
C GLY A 128 14.85 -10.50 -1.34
N ALA A 129 15.65 -10.27 -0.31
CA ALA A 129 16.06 -11.34 0.60
C ALA A 129 14.84 -12.00 1.26
N PRO A 130 14.87 -13.31 1.55
CA PRO A 130 13.82 -13.97 2.31
C PRO A 130 13.59 -13.27 3.65
N ALA A 131 12.33 -13.03 3.99
CA ALA A 131 11.94 -12.41 5.25
C ALA A 131 10.70 -13.08 5.81
N ARG A 132 10.68 -13.25 7.14
CA ARG A 132 9.47 -13.69 7.83
C ARG A 132 8.43 -12.55 7.82
N PRO A 133 7.12 -12.86 7.82
CA PRO A 133 6.07 -11.84 7.91
C PRO A 133 5.88 -11.27 9.33
N ASP A 134 6.38 -11.94 10.36
CA ASP A 134 6.16 -11.60 11.78
C ASP A 134 7.36 -10.87 12.41
N ARG A 135 7.93 -9.86 11.74
CA ARG A 135 9.16 -9.20 12.25
C ARG A 135 8.90 -8.07 13.25
N ASN A 136 7.76 -7.38 13.16
CA ASN A 136 7.46 -6.17 13.95
C ASN A 136 8.58 -5.13 13.92
N LEU A 137 9.20 -4.90 12.75
CA LEU A 137 10.25 -3.89 12.66
C LEU A 137 9.63 -2.50 12.77
N GLU A 138 10.33 -1.57 13.40
CA GLU A 138 10.03 -0.14 13.28
C GLU A 138 10.64 0.43 11.98
N ASP A 139 10.40 1.71 11.69
CA ASP A 139 10.64 2.27 10.35
C ASP A 139 12.11 2.20 9.89
N GLU A 140 13.07 2.62 10.71
CA GLU A 140 14.51 2.60 10.36
C GLU A 140 15.06 1.17 10.23
N PRO A 141 14.88 0.25 11.20
CA PRO A 141 15.24 -1.16 11.02
C PRO A 141 14.53 -1.84 9.85
N LEU A 142 13.27 -1.46 9.59
CA LEU A 142 12.52 -1.98 8.45
C LEU A 142 13.23 -1.61 7.16
N LEU A 143 13.47 -0.32 6.93
CA LEU A 143 14.16 0.15 5.72
C LEU A 143 15.55 -0.49 5.56
N ALA A 144 16.32 -0.56 6.65
CA ALA A 144 17.64 -1.16 6.67
C ALA A 144 17.64 -2.65 6.28
N SER A 145 16.52 -3.36 6.48
CA SER A 145 16.43 -4.78 6.08
C SER A 145 16.39 -4.98 4.56
N GLY A 146 16.03 -3.95 3.79
CA GLY A 146 15.98 -3.99 2.32
C GLY A 146 14.92 -4.95 1.73
N THR A 147 14.08 -5.56 2.56
CA THR A 147 13.05 -6.50 2.14
C THR A 147 11.83 -6.42 3.04
N GLY A 148 10.63 -6.63 2.49
CA GLY A 148 9.42 -6.66 3.28
C GLY A 148 8.20 -7.14 2.52
N TRP A 149 7.20 -7.61 3.27
CA TRP A 149 5.91 -8.01 2.72
C TRP A 149 5.09 -6.79 2.28
N CYS A 150 4.00 -7.00 1.54
CA CYS A 150 3.19 -5.92 0.96
C CYS A 150 2.85 -4.77 1.94
N ASN A 151 2.47 -5.08 3.18
CA ASN A 151 2.20 -4.12 4.25
C ASN A 151 3.44 -3.31 4.65
N GLU A 152 4.59 -3.97 4.77
CA GLU A 152 5.86 -3.31 5.10
C GLU A 152 6.35 -2.43 3.94
N GLN A 153 6.18 -2.87 2.69
CA GLN A 153 6.48 -2.05 1.51
C GLN A 153 5.59 -0.80 1.44
N ALA A 154 4.29 -0.97 1.70
CA ALA A 154 3.36 0.15 1.79
C ALA A 154 3.80 1.14 2.88
N ARG A 155 4.22 0.64 4.04
CA ARG A 155 4.69 1.49 5.15
C ARG A 155 5.98 2.25 4.80
N VAL A 156 6.95 1.59 4.17
CA VAL A 156 8.18 2.25 3.68
C VAL A 156 7.85 3.35 2.69
N PHE A 157 6.98 3.08 1.71
CA PHE A 157 6.55 4.08 0.73
C PHE A 157 5.83 5.26 1.38
N ILE A 158 4.93 5.00 2.33
CA ILE A 158 4.21 6.04 3.07
C ILE A 158 5.20 6.92 3.84
N ARG A 159 6.23 6.35 4.46
CA ARG A 159 7.28 7.14 5.12
C ARG A 159 8.07 7.99 4.14
N LEU A 160 8.47 7.45 2.99
CA LEU A 160 9.13 8.23 1.94
C LEU A 160 8.26 9.41 1.47
N CYS A 161 6.94 9.22 1.35
CA CYS A 161 6.01 10.32 1.07
C CYS A 161 5.97 11.33 2.22
N GLN A 162 5.81 10.88 3.46
CA GLN A 162 5.67 11.76 4.61
C GLN A 162 6.93 12.61 4.87
N VAL A 163 8.14 12.05 4.72
CA VAL A 163 9.38 12.84 4.85
C VAL A 163 9.56 13.89 3.74
N THR A 164 8.81 13.76 2.62
CA THR A 164 8.76 14.77 1.53
C THR A 164 7.56 15.71 1.64
N GLY A 165 6.81 15.64 2.73
CA GLY A 165 5.64 16.49 2.98
C GLY A 165 4.35 16.00 2.31
N ILE A 166 4.37 14.81 1.70
CA ILE A 166 3.22 14.25 0.96
C ILE A 166 2.39 13.38 1.92
N PRO A 167 1.11 13.69 2.15
CA PRO A 167 0.22 12.83 2.93
C PRO A 167 0.08 11.47 2.27
N ALA A 168 0.20 10.40 3.04
CA ALA A 168 0.05 9.04 2.57
C ALA A 168 -0.52 8.12 3.64
N ARG A 169 -1.20 7.05 3.21
CA ARG A 169 -1.93 6.12 4.06
C ARG A 169 -1.92 4.71 3.49
N MET A 170 -2.24 3.73 4.33
CA MET A 170 -2.24 2.32 3.96
C MET A 170 -3.65 1.88 3.55
N VAL A 171 -3.71 1.02 2.53
CA VAL A 171 -4.96 0.45 2.01
C VAL A 171 -4.86 -1.07 1.97
N HIS A 172 -5.76 -1.76 2.65
CA HIS A 172 -5.89 -3.21 2.59
C HIS A 172 -6.93 -3.61 1.55
N LEU A 173 -6.54 -4.41 0.56
CA LEU A 173 -7.40 -4.90 -0.52
C LEU A 173 -7.92 -6.32 -0.20
N PHE A 174 -9.20 -6.40 0.14
CA PHE A 174 -9.92 -7.66 0.34
C PHE A 174 -10.29 -8.27 -1.01
N GLY A 175 -10.23 -9.60 -1.12
CA GLY A 175 -10.34 -10.31 -2.40
C GLY A 175 -9.01 -10.50 -3.14
N GLN A 176 -7.97 -9.74 -2.78
CA GLN A 176 -6.58 -9.97 -3.24
C GLN A 176 -5.62 -10.40 -2.13
N ASN A 177 -6.02 -10.25 -0.85
CA ASN A 177 -5.14 -10.44 0.30
C ASN A 177 -3.83 -9.65 0.13
N HIS A 178 -3.97 -8.38 -0.24
CA HIS A 178 -2.88 -7.49 -0.62
C HIS A 178 -2.98 -6.17 0.13
N THR A 179 -1.84 -5.52 0.37
CA THR A 179 -1.77 -4.20 1.00
C THR A 179 -1.01 -3.27 0.06
N VAL A 180 -1.60 -2.11 -0.18
CA VAL A 180 -1.06 -1.04 -1.03
C VAL A 180 -1.05 0.27 -0.24
N ALA A 181 -0.64 1.36 -0.88
CA ALA A 181 -0.69 2.69 -0.31
C ALA A 181 -1.56 3.62 -1.15
N GLU A 182 -1.97 4.72 -0.54
CA GLU A 182 -2.41 5.92 -1.25
C GLU A 182 -1.54 7.10 -0.82
N PHE A 183 -1.35 8.06 -1.72
CA PHE A 183 -0.77 9.36 -1.42
C PHE A 183 -1.67 10.49 -1.95
N PHE A 184 -1.61 11.67 -1.31
CA PHE A 184 -2.40 12.83 -1.68
C PHE A 184 -1.54 13.83 -2.46
N ALA A 185 -1.88 14.06 -3.73
CA ALA A 185 -1.21 15.02 -4.59
C ALA A 185 -2.21 15.62 -5.59
N ALA A 186 -1.95 16.83 -6.09
CA ALA A 186 -2.84 17.52 -7.02
C ALA A 186 -4.31 17.56 -6.56
N GLY A 187 -4.53 17.74 -5.25
CA GLY A 187 -5.86 17.83 -4.64
C GLY A 187 -6.64 16.53 -4.56
N ARG A 188 -6.00 15.36 -4.71
CA ARG A 188 -6.68 14.06 -4.67
C ARG A 188 -5.81 12.92 -4.17
N TRP A 189 -6.47 11.85 -3.71
CA TRP A 189 -5.82 10.57 -3.41
C TRP A 189 -5.47 9.81 -4.69
N ALA A 190 -4.31 9.16 -4.67
CA ALA A 190 -3.79 8.32 -5.75
C ALA A 190 -3.31 6.98 -5.19
N LEU A 191 -3.77 5.87 -5.77
CA LEU A 191 -3.35 4.51 -5.42
C LEU A 191 -1.93 4.23 -5.95
N ALA A 192 -1.11 3.64 -5.09
CA ALA A 192 0.22 3.14 -5.39
C ALA A 192 0.34 1.68 -4.92
N ASP A 193 0.48 0.74 -5.87
CA ASP A 193 0.81 -0.64 -5.55
C ASP A 193 2.32 -0.75 -5.33
N THR A 194 2.73 -0.81 -4.07
CA THR A 194 4.14 -0.84 -3.65
C THR A 194 4.79 -2.20 -3.79
N SER A 195 4.03 -3.27 -4.09
CA SER A 195 4.61 -4.58 -4.38
C SER A 195 4.83 -4.82 -5.86
N ASN A 196 4.01 -4.20 -6.71
CA ASN A 196 4.18 -4.26 -8.16
C ASN A 196 4.83 -2.99 -8.74
N PHE A 197 4.97 -1.93 -7.94
CA PHE A 197 5.61 -0.65 -8.29
C PHE A 197 4.90 0.10 -9.42
N PHE A 198 3.58 0.28 -9.33
CA PHE A 198 2.81 1.05 -10.30
C PHE A 198 1.76 1.94 -9.63
N VAL A 199 1.35 2.98 -10.37
CA VAL A 199 0.18 3.81 -10.10
C VAL A 199 -0.84 3.65 -11.24
N VAL A 200 -2.08 4.05 -11.00
CA VAL A 200 -3.14 3.92 -12.02
C VAL A 200 -3.46 5.28 -12.63
N PRO A 201 -3.14 5.52 -13.92
CA PRO A 201 -3.49 6.76 -14.58
C PRO A 201 -4.99 6.87 -14.85
N ASP A 202 -5.53 8.07 -14.70
CA ASP A 202 -6.90 8.43 -15.06
C ASP A 202 -6.96 8.74 -16.56
N LEU A 203 -7.03 7.71 -17.40
CA LEU A 203 -7.01 7.87 -18.86
C LEU A 203 -8.25 8.62 -19.39
N ALA A 204 -9.34 8.64 -18.64
CA ALA A 204 -10.57 9.35 -18.99
C ALA A 204 -10.43 10.87 -18.87
N ALA A 205 -9.48 11.36 -18.07
CA ALA A 205 -9.24 12.79 -17.91
C ALA A 205 -8.56 13.45 -19.12
N GLY A 206 -8.14 12.66 -20.11
CA GLY A 206 -7.40 13.13 -21.29
C GLY A 206 -5.95 13.49 -20.98
N THR A 207 -5.12 13.59 -22.03
CA THR A 207 -3.68 13.89 -21.93
C THR A 207 -3.37 15.38 -21.83
N ASN A 208 -4.39 16.24 -21.77
CA ASN A 208 -4.24 17.70 -21.86
C ASN A 208 -3.87 18.37 -20.53
N SER A 209 -3.78 17.62 -19.42
CA SER A 209 -3.27 18.18 -18.16
C SER A 209 -1.74 18.17 -18.17
N ALA A 210 -1.14 19.29 -17.73
CA ALA A 210 0.31 19.39 -17.54
C ALA A 210 0.84 18.43 -16.45
N GLU A 211 -0.04 17.86 -15.64
CA GLU A 211 0.27 16.90 -14.58
C GLU A 211 -0.51 15.60 -14.79
N LEU A 212 0.15 14.46 -14.53
CA LEU A 212 -0.45 13.14 -14.62
C LEU A 212 -1.55 13.00 -13.57
N ARG A 213 -2.79 12.78 -14.02
CA ARG A 213 -3.92 12.51 -13.12
C ARG A 213 -3.96 11.02 -12.80
N LEU A 214 -4.03 10.70 -11.50
CA LEU A 214 -4.04 9.33 -10.99
C LEU A 214 -5.38 9.01 -10.29
N LEU A 215 -5.75 7.73 -10.29
CA LEU A 215 -6.96 7.22 -9.63
C LEU A 215 -6.69 6.86 -8.17
N SER A 216 -7.65 7.15 -7.28
CA SER A 216 -7.64 6.69 -5.89
C SER A 216 -7.99 5.20 -5.78
N ALA A 217 -7.87 4.60 -4.59
CA ALA A 217 -8.34 3.24 -4.32
C ALA A 217 -9.85 3.11 -4.54
N ALA A 218 -10.63 4.12 -4.13
CA ALA A 218 -12.06 4.15 -4.37
C ALA A 218 -12.41 4.13 -5.87
N GLN A 219 -11.64 4.85 -6.69
CA GLN A 219 -11.83 4.85 -8.14
C GLN A 219 -11.33 3.55 -8.78
N CYS A 220 -10.19 3.03 -8.35
CA CYS A 220 -9.63 1.76 -8.84
C CYS A 220 -10.50 0.53 -8.51
N HIS A 221 -11.45 0.65 -7.59
CA HIS A 221 -12.30 -0.44 -7.13
C HIS A 221 -13.79 -0.06 -7.21
N ASP A 222 -14.15 0.71 -8.24
CA ASP A 222 -15.50 1.20 -8.54
C ASP A 222 -16.43 0.17 -9.20
N ARG A 223 -15.92 -1.04 -9.52
CA ARG A 223 -16.60 -2.08 -10.33
C ARG A 223 -16.97 -1.62 -11.75
N GLY A 224 -16.27 -0.62 -12.26
CA GLY A 224 -16.51 0.00 -13.55
C GLY A 224 -15.21 0.36 -14.27
N PRO A 225 -15.16 1.52 -14.95
CA PRO A 225 -13.99 1.94 -15.72
C PRO A 225 -12.70 2.05 -14.89
N GLY A 226 -12.78 2.48 -13.63
CA GLY A 226 -11.59 2.61 -12.80
C GLY A 226 -10.99 1.25 -12.41
N GLN A 227 -11.83 0.26 -12.12
CA GLN A 227 -11.38 -1.13 -11.92
C GLN A 227 -10.76 -1.75 -13.17
N ARG A 228 -11.29 -1.42 -14.35
CA ARG A 228 -10.65 -1.79 -15.62
C ARG A 228 -9.26 -1.15 -15.76
N ALA A 229 -9.15 0.15 -15.47
CA ALA A 229 -7.87 0.86 -15.53
C ALA A 229 -6.82 0.28 -14.57
N TYR A 230 -7.22 -0.12 -13.35
CA TYR A 230 -6.35 -0.84 -12.42
C TYR A 230 -5.85 -2.17 -13.01
N ALA A 231 -6.75 -2.97 -13.59
CA ALA A 231 -6.40 -4.24 -14.21
C ALA A 231 -5.40 -4.06 -15.38
N GLU A 232 -5.59 -3.04 -16.20
CA GLU A 232 -4.70 -2.70 -17.31
C GLU A 232 -3.33 -2.21 -16.82
N ALA A 233 -3.29 -1.38 -15.78
CA ALA A 233 -2.04 -0.95 -15.15
C ALA A 233 -1.28 -2.15 -14.58
N ARG A 234 -1.96 -3.07 -13.88
CA ARG A 234 -1.35 -4.30 -13.35
C ARG A 234 -0.83 -5.20 -14.47
N GLN A 235 -1.57 -5.38 -15.56
CA GLN A 235 -1.11 -6.22 -16.68
C GLN A 235 0.08 -5.59 -17.41
N ARG A 236 0.05 -4.27 -17.66
CA ARG A 236 1.19 -3.54 -18.25
C ARG A 236 2.44 -3.73 -17.41
N ARG A 237 2.34 -3.59 -16.09
CA ARG A 237 3.45 -3.85 -15.19
C ARG A 237 3.91 -5.31 -15.21
N GLY A 238 2.98 -6.24 -15.32
CA GLY A 238 3.29 -7.66 -15.53
C GLY A 238 4.13 -7.91 -16.79
N LYS A 239 3.76 -7.27 -17.91
CA LYS A 239 4.51 -7.35 -19.18
C LYS A 239 5.90 -6.75 -19.07
N GLU A 240 6.06 -5.63 -18.37
CA GLU A 240 7.39 -5.05 -18.08
C GLU A 240 8.26 -6.03 -17.29
N MET A 241 7.72 -6.65 -16.24
CA MET A 241 8.46 -7.64 -15.44
C MET A 241 8.76 -8.92 -16.24
N LEU A 242 7.86 -9.37 -17.13
CA LEU A 242 8.12 -10.50 -18.01
C LEU A 242 9.31 -10.27 -18.94
N ALA A 243 9.55 -9.02 -19.32
CA ALA A 243 10.69 -8.62 -20.16
C ALA A 243 12.02 -8.48 -19.39
N MET A 244 11.99 -8.50 -18.06
CA MET A 244 13.20 -8.47 -17.23
C MET A 244 13.99 -9.78 -17.36
N SER A 245 15.31 -9.67 -17.25
CA SER A 245 16.20 -10.82 -17.14
C SER A 245 15.95 -11.61 -15.86
N ASP A 246 16.35 -12.87 -15.86
CA ASP A 246 16.23 -13.75 -14.69
C ASP A 246 16.99 -13.19 -13.47
N ALA A 247 18.11 -12.49 -13.70
CA ALA A 247 18.90 -11.82 -12.68
C ALA A 247 18.16 -10.62 -12.06
N GLU A 248 17.47 -9.82 -12.88
CA GLU A 248 16.66 -8.69 -12.41
C GLU A 248 15.45 -9.17 -11.60
N LEU A 249 14.82 -10.28 -12.00
CA LEU A 249 13.71 -10.88 -11.28
C LEU A 249 14.12 -11.45 -9.91
N GLY A 250 15.38 -11.90 -9.77
CA GLY A 250 15.96 -12.31 -8.48
C GLY A 250 15.55 -13.71 -8.00
N PHE A 251 15.00 -14.56 -8.86
CA PHE A 251 14.70 -15.96 -8.52
C PHE A 251 15.98 -16.79 -8.37
N LYS A 252 15.95 -17.81 -7.51
CA LYS A 252 17.13 -18.66 -7.23
C LYS A 252 17.36 -19.71 -8.30
N THR A 253 16.32 -20.13 -9.01
CA THR A 253 16.42 -21.19 -10.02
C THR A 253 15.61 -20.87 -11.28
N PRO A 254 16.04 -21.36 -12.46
CA PRO A 254 15.28 -21.20 -13.71
C PRO A 254 13.85 -21.75 -13.62
N ALA A 255 13.64 -22.84 -12.87
CA ALA A 255 12.31 -23.43 -12.67
C ALA A 255 11.35 -22.48 -11.93
N GLN A 256 11.85 -21.70 -10.96
CA GLN A 256 11.05 -20.70 -10.27
C GLN A 256 10.68 -19.54 -11.22
N VAL A 257 11.63 -19.05 -12.02
CA VAL A 257 11.38 -18.02 -13.04
C VAL A 257 10.32 -18.50 -14.03
N ALA A 258 10.49 -19.70 -14.60
CA ALA A 258 9.57 -20.26 -15.57
C ALA A 258 8.16 -20.42 -15.00
N LYS A 259 8.03 -20.92 -13.75
CA LYS A 259 6.75 -21.03 -13.06
C LYS A 259 6.10 -19.66 -12.86
N TRP A 260 6.86 -18.66 -12.42
CA TRP A 260 6.33 -17.30 -12.25
C TRP A 260 5.92 -16.69 -13.58
N ARG A 261 6.76 -16.73 -14.62
CA ARG A 261 6.45 -16.21 -15.96
C ARG A 261 5.19 -16.86 -16.53
N ALA A 262 5.03 -18.18 -16.37
CA ALA A 262 3.84 -18.90 -16.81
C ALA A 262 2.57 -18.50 -16.05
N ALA A 263 2.67 -18.14 -14.77
CA ALA A 263 1.54 -17.63 -13.99
C ALA A 263 1.19 -16.18 -14.39
N GLU A 264 2.20 -15.33 -14.51
CA GLU A 264 2.04 -13.91 -14.87
C GLU A 264 1.48 -13.74 -16.29
N ALA A 265 1.95 -14.56 -17.25
CA ALA A 265 1.46 -14.53 -18.63
C ALA A 265 -0.02 -14.92 -18.78
N LYS A 266 -0.59 -15.60 -17.78
CA LYS A 266 -2.02 -15.95 -17.75
C LYS A 266 -2.92 -14.83 -17.22
N LEU A 267 -2.35 -13.76 -16.67
CA LEU A 267 -3.17 -12.67 -16.12
C LEU A 267 -3.93 -11.94 -17.23
N SER A 268 -5.25 -12.11 -17.24
CA SER A 268 -6.16 -11.39 -18.11
C SER A 268 -6.64 -10.10 -17.46
N VAL A 269 -6.73 -9.03 -18.27
CA VAL A 269 -7.37 -7.78 -17.84
C VAL A 269 -8.83 -8.02 -17.50
N ASP A 270 -9.55 -8.83 -18.29
CA ASP A 270 -10.97 -9.10 -18.09
C ASP A 270 -11.22 -9.80 -16.75
N GLU A 271 -10.41 -10.82 -16.44
CA GLU A 271 -10.50 -11.54 -15.16
C GLU A 271 -10.18 -10.62 -13.98
N LEU A 272 -9.14 -9.80 -14.09
CA LEU A 272 -8.75 -8.84 -13.05
C LEU A 272 -9.83 -7.76 -12.84
N ALA A 273 -10.43 -7.27 -13.93
CA ALA A 273 -11.45 -6.24 -13.89
C ALA A 273 -12.79 -6.73 -13.29
N GLN A 274 -13.01 -8.04 -13.24
CA GLN A 274 -14.22 -8.66 -12.66
C GLN A 274 -14.05 -9.10 -11.20
N ARG A 275 -12.86 -9.01 -10.61
CA ARG A 275 -12.63 -9.45 -9.23
C ARG A 275 -13.42 -8.58 -8.25
N ASP A 276 -14.20 -9.19 -7.37
CA ASP A 276 -14.84 -8.44 -6.30
C ASP A 276 -13.79 -8.04 -5.26
N ILE A 277 -13.49 -6.73 -5.20
CA ILE A 277 -12.48 -6.16 -4.32
C ILE A 277 -13.17 -5.15 -3.40
N GLY A 278 -13.07 -5.40 -2.11
CA GLY A 278 -13.36 -4.41 -1.07
C GLY A 278 -12.05 -3.85 -0.53
N PHE A 279 -12.10 -2.73 0.18
CA PHE A 279 -10.90 -2.22 0.83
C PHE A 279 -11.17 -1.50 2.14
N GLY A 280 -10.11 -1.40 2.95
CA GLY A 280 -10.08 -0.67 4.19
C GLY A 280 -8.88 0.25 4.22
N VAL A 281 -9.03 1.39 4.88
CA VAL A 281 -8.00 2.42 4.98
C VAL A 281 -7.53 2.51 6.42
N ILE A 282 -6.22 2.62 6.63
CA ILE A 282 -5.65 2.93 7.94
C ILE A 282 -4.54 3.96 7.81
N ASN A 283 -4.44 4.89 8.75
CA ASN A 283 -3.32 5.82 8.76
C ASN A 283 -2.03 5.10 9.17
N CYS A 284 -0.90 5.70 8.82
CA CYS A 284 0.40 5.35 9.38
C CYS A 284 0.92 6.57 10.14
N PRO A 285 0.53 6.75 11.42
CA PRO A 285 1.02 7.86 12.23
C PRO A 285 2.54 7.88 12.26
N LEU A 286 3.15 9.07 12.32
CA LEU A 286 4.60 9.20 12.45
C LEU A 286 5.05 8.86 13.88
N PRO A 287 6.25 8.28 14.05
CA PRO A 287 6.87 8.22 15.37
C PRO A 287 7.02 9.64 15.94
N ARG A 288 6.85 9.78 17.25
CA ARG A 288 6.97 11.06 17.97
C ARG A 288 8.32 11.18 18.65
#